data_AF-A0A8S8XSC1-F1
#
_entry.id   AF-A0A8S8XSC1-F1
#
_cell.length_a   1.000
_cell.length_b   1.000
_cell.length_c   1.000
_cell.angle_alpha   90.00
_cell.angle_beta   90.00
_cell.angle_gamma   90.00
#
_symmetry.space_group_name_H-M   'P 1'
#
loop_
_entity.id
_entity.type
_entity.pdbx_description
1 polymer ?
#
loop_
_entity_poly.entity_id
_entity_poly.type
_entity_poly.pdbx_seq_one_letter_code
_entity_poly.pdbx_strand_id
1 'polypeptide(L)'
;MAQEGKLMGIPQLLQFNTLLILATLFLAIVASQILSSNLGGNNFSVFNIILILALGLLVVSADFFIEGAKGLARRGGIPEVVIGLTIVSIGTSLPEILVTSTSA
;
A
#
# COMPACT_ATOMS: atom_id res chain seq x y z
N MET A 1 15.91 -44.55 3.44
CA MET A 1 16.78 -43.90 2.44
C MET A 1 15.96 -43.86 1.15
N ALA A 2 15.27 -42.74 0.89
CA ALA A 2 15.79 -41.52 0.28
C ALA A 2 15.54 -41.56 -1.23
N GLN A 3 14.53 -40.82 -1.70
CA GLN A 3 14.41 -40.10 -3.00
C GLN A 3 13.26 -39.09 -2.79
N GLU A 4 13.49 -37.87 -2.30
CA GLU A 4 14.09 -36.72 -2.99
C GLU A 4 13.65 -36.61 -4.46
N GLY A 5 12.79 -35.62 -4.73
CA GLY A 5 12.32 -35.28 -6.07
C GLY A 5 10.90 -34.70 -6.08
N LYS A 6 10.69 -33.52 -5.47
CA LYS A 6 9.44 -32.74 -5.50
C LYS A 6 9.09 -32.33 -6.95
N LEU A 7 8.53 -33.24 -7.74
CA LEU A 7 8.19 -32.96 -9.14
C LEU A 7 6.79 -32.36 -9.21
N MET A 8 6.77 -31.06 -9.44
CA MET A 8 5.62 -30.19 -9.19
C MET A 8 4.41 -30.61 -10.03
N GLY A 9 3.29 -30.93 -9.36
CA GLY A 9 2.05 -31.25 -10.06
C GLY A 9 1.66 -30.13 -11.02
N ILE A 10 0.99 -30.44 -12.13
CA ILE A 10 0.44 -29.45 -13.11
C ILE A 10 -0.20 -28.21 -12.43
N PRO A 11 -0.89 -28.32 -11.26
CA PRO A 11 -1.39 -27.15 -10.53
C PRO A 11 -0.30 -26.19 -9.99
N GLN A 12 0.87 -26.70 -9.63
CA GLN A 12 1.99 -25.89 -9.13
C GLN A 12 2.69 -25.13 -10.26
N LEU A 13 2.73 -25.67 -11.48
CA LEU A 13 3.18 -24.92 -12.67
C LEU A 13 2.22 -23.77 -13.01
N LEU A 14 0.90 -24.00 -12.84
CA LEU A 14 -0.12 -22.96 -13.03
C LEU A 14 0.00 -21.85 -11.98
N GLN A 15 0.27 -22.21 -10.72
CA GLN A 15 0.52 -21.23 -9.64
C GLN A 15 1.78 -20.41 -9.88
N PHE A 16 2.86 -21.04 -10.35
CA PHE A 16 4.10 -20.33 -10.67
C PHE A 16 3.91 -19.35 -11.84
N ASN A 17 3.21 -19.76 -12.90
CA ASN A 17 2.89 -18.88 -14.02
C ASN A 17 1.97 -17.71 -13.61
N THR A 18 0.97 -17.98 -12.76
CA THR A 18 0.08 -16.94 -12.21
C THR A 18 0.86 -15.92 -11.37
N LEU A 19 1.85 -16.39 -10.61
CA LEU A 19 2.71 -15.52 -9.79
C LEU A 19 3.63 -14.66 -10.66
N LEU A 20 4.16 -15.21 -11.76
CA LEU A 20 4.94 -14.45 -12.75
C LEU A 20 4.10 -13.37 -13.45
N ILE A 21 2.86 -13.69 -13.83
CA ILE A 21 1.93 -12.72 -14.42
C ILE A 21 1.63 -11.59 -13.44
N LEU A 22 1.37 -11.90 -12.17
CA LEU A 22 1.11 -10.90 -11.13
C LEU A 22 2.34 -9.99 -10.91
N ALA A 23 3.54 -10.56 -10.85
CA ALA A 23 4.79 -9.82 -10.68
C ALA A 23 5.07 -8.88 -11.87
N THR A 24 4.82 -9.35 -13.09
CA THR A 24 5.02 -8.55 -14.31
C THR A 24 4.02 -7.41 -14.40
N LEU A 25 2.75 -7.65 -14.06
CA LEU A 25 1.72 -6.60 -14.00
C LEU A 25 2.02 -5.55 -12.93
N PHE A 26 2.46 -5.98 -11.76
CA PHE A 26 2.86 -5.08 -10.68
C PHE A 26 4.00 -4.15 -11.13
N LEU A 27 5.05 -4.72 -11.73
CA LEU A 27 6.20 -3.95 -12.21
C LEU A 27 5.82 -3.01 -13.36
N ALA A 28 4.93 -3.43 -14.27
CA ALA A 28 4.43 -2.60 -15.36
C ALA A 28 3.61 -1.40 -14.86
N ILE A 29 2.76 -1.58 -13.84
CA ILE A 29 1.98 -0.50 -13.23
C ILE A 29 2.93 0.53 -12.58
N VAL A 30 3.93 0.07 -11.83
CA VAL A 30 4.93 0.94 -11.20
C VAL A 30 5.75 1.69 -12.26
N ALA A 31 6.23 1.00 -13.30
CA ALA A 31 6.98 1.61 -14.39
C ALA A 31 6.14 2.65 -15.16
N SER A 32 4.84 2.39 -15.37
CA SER A 32 3.92 3.32 -16.03
C SER A 32 3.63 4.57 -15.18
N GLN A 33 3.59 4.46 -13.84
CA GLN A 33 3.48 5.63 -12.96
C GLN A 33 4.74 6.51 -13.05
N ILE A 34 5.92 5.90 -13.14
CA ILE A 34 7.19 6.61 -13.27
C ILE A 34 7.32 7.25 -14.66
N LEU A 35 6.93 6.56 -15.73
CA LEU A 35 7.04 7.07 -17.10
C LEU A 35 6.00 8.15 -17.43
N SER A 36 4.85 8.17 -16.73
CA SER A 36 3.86 9.26 -16.81
C SER A 36 4.29 10.54 -16.08
N SER A 37 5.56 10.66 -15.67
CA SER A 37 6.23 11.93 -15.40
C SER A 37 6.55 12.67 -16.70
N ASN A 38 5.63 12.74 -17.66
CA ASN A 38 5.85 13.50 -18.89
C ASN A 38 5.72 15.00 -18.59
N LEU A 39 6.87 15.61 -18.32
CA LEU A 39 7.05 17.02 -18.05
C LEU A 39 6.65 17.82 -19.31
N GLY A 40 5.41 18.27 -19.35
CA GLY A 40 4.85 19.13 -20.41
C GLY A 40 4.50 20.54 -19.95
N GLY A 41 4.96 20.99 -18.78
CA GLY A 41 4.70 22.32 -18.27
C GLY A 41 5.55 22.62 -17.04
N ASN A 42 6.06 23.85 -16.95
CA ASN A 42 6.83 24.48 -15.86
C ASN A 42 7.08 23.52 -14.69
N ASN A 43 8.23 22.83 -14.72
CA ASN A 43 8.54 21.68 -13.85
C ASN A 43 8.26 21.91 -12.36
N PHE A 44 8.31 23.16 -11.90
CA PHE A 44 8.01 23.56 -10.53
C PHE A 44 6.50 23.48 -10.17
N SER A 45 5.60 23.83 -11.10
CA SER A 45 4.16 23.88 -10.81
C SER A 45 3.55 22.48 -10.75
N VAL A 46 3.97 21.59 -11.66
CA VAL A 46 3.48 20.21 -11.71
C VAL A 46 3.92 19.43 -10.48
N PHE A 47 5.17 19.61 -10.04
CA PHE A 47 5.71 19.00 -8.82
C PHE A 47 4.89 19.39 -7.57
N ASN A 48 4.64 20.69 -7.37
CA ASN A 48 3.87 21.17 -6.22
C ASN A 48 2.42 20.65 -6.22
N ILE A 49 1.76 20.57 -7.38
CA ILE A 49 0.39 20.06 -7.51
C ILE A 49 0.32 18.57 -7.14
N ILE A 50 1.25 17.76 -7.66
CA ILE A 50 1.32 16.32 -7.35
C ILE A 50 1.60 16.07 -5.88
N LEU A 51 2.48 16.87 -5.26
CA LEU A 51 2.77 16.77 -3.83
C LEU A 51 1.49 16.99 -3.00
N ILE A 52 0.77 18.09 -3.25
CA ILE A 52 -0.44 18.42 -2.52
C ILE A 52 -1.52 17.36 -2.72
N LEU A 53 -1.68 16.85 -3.94
CA LEU A 53 -2.64 15.80 -4.26
C LEU A 53 -2.30 14.49 -3.55
N ALA A 54 -1.03 14.08 -3.56
CA ALA A 54 -0.56 12.86 -2.89
C ALA A 54 -0.72 12.95 -1.37
N LEU A 55 -0.38 14.09 -0.77
CA LEU A 55 -0.53 14.30 0.68
C LEU A 55 -2.01 14.26 1.09
N GLY A 56 -2.88 14.91 0.31
CA GLY A 56 -4.32 14.89 0.55
C GLY A 56 -4.91 13.49 0.46
N LEU A 57 -4.52 12.71 -0.55
CA LEU A 57 -4.99 11.33 -0.72
C LEU A 57 -4.54 10.41 0.42
N LEU A 58 -3.33 10.64 0.94
CA LEU A 58 -2.77 9.88 2.06
C LEU A 58 -3.51 10.13 3.37
N VAL A 59 -3.84 11.39 3.66
CA VAL A 59 -4.63 11.78 4.84
C VAL A 59 -6.02 11.17 4.77
N VAL A 60 -6.71 11.31 3.63
CA VAL A 60 -8.05 10.74 3.44
C VAL A 60 -8.04 9.21 3.62
N SER A 61 -7.00 8.54 3.12
CA SER A 61 -6.87 7.08 3.27
C SER A 61 -6.64 6.66 4.73
N ALA A 62 -5.85 7.44 5.48
CA ALA A 62 -5.61 7.18 6.90
C ALA A 62 -6.88 7.36 7.74
N ASP A 63 -7.67 8.40 7.46
CA ASP A 63 -8.95 8.63 8.15
C ASP A 63 -9.93 7.46 7.94
N PHE A 64 -10.09 7.00 6.68
CA PHE A 64 -10.91 5.84 6.36
C PHE A 64 -10.41 4.55 7.04
N PHE A 65 -9.09 4.36 7.15
CA PHE A 65 -8.50 3.22 7.85
C PHE A 65 -8.83 3.24 9.34
N ILE A 66 -8.70 4.40 9.99
CA ILE A 66 -9.05 4.59 11.41
C ILE A 66 -10.55 4.31 11.61
N GLU A 67 -11.41 4.76 10.71
CA GLU A 67 -12.86 4.48 10.76
C GLU A 67 -13.16 2.99 10.73
N GLY A 68 -12.55 2.25 9.81
CA GLY A 68 -12.70 0.79 9.70
C GLY A 68 -12.15 0.05 10.92
N ALA A 69 -10.99 0.47 11.42
CA ALA A 69 -10.35 -0.11 12.60
C ALA A 69 -11.15 0.16 13.88
N LYS A 70 -11.72 1.37 14.06
CA LYS A 70 -12.68 1.68 15.13
C LYS A 70 -13.89 0.74 15.07
N GLY A 71 -14.46 0.53 13.89
CA GLY A 71 -15.61 -0.36 13.68
C GLY A 71 -15.31 -1.83 14.05
N LEU A 72 -14.14 -2.34 13.67
CA LEU A 72 -13.68 -3.69 14.02
C LEU A 72 -13.46 -3.84 15.54
N ALA A 73 -12.75 -2.90 16.16
CA ALA A 73 -12.45 -2.94 17.58
C ALA A 73 -13.70 -2.84 18.45
N ARG A 74 -14.69 -2.04 18.03
CA ARG A 74 -15.98 -1.91 18.74
C ARG A 74 -16.80 -3.19 18.68
N ARG A 75 -16.73 -3.95 17.59
CA ARG A 75 -17.34 -5.29 17.46
C ARG A 75 -16.60 -6.36 18.25
N GLY A 76 -15.29 -6.18 18.46
CA GLY A 76 -14.46 -7.03 19.31
C GLY A 76 -14.60 -6.76 20.82
N GLY A 77 -15.44 -5.81 21.23
CA GLY A 77 -15.63 -5.46 22.65
C GLY A 77 -14.48 -4.66 23.27
N ILE A 78 -13.60 -4.07 22.45
CA ILE A 78 -12.46 -3.27 22.94
C ILE A 78 -12.98 -1.90 23.41
N PRO A 79 -12.54 -1.40 24.59
CA PRO A 79 -12.95 -0.08 25.08
C PRO A 79 -12.53 1.05 24.14
N GLU A 80 -13.41 2.04 23.93
CA GLU A 80 -13.14 3.20 23.04
C GLU A 80 -11.89 3.99 23.44
N VAL A 81 -11.60 4.05 24.74
CA VAL A 81 -10.42 4.73 25.28
C VAL A 81 -9.13 4.11 24.73
N VAL A 82 -9.06 2.78 24.64
CA VAL A 82 -7.89 2.06 24.11
C VAL A 82 -7.79 2.24 22.60
N ILE A 83 -8.92 2.25 21.89
CA ILE A 83 -8.97 2.52 20.45
C ILE A 83 -8.44 3.94 20.15
N GLY A 84 -8.89 4.94 20.91
CA GLY A 84 -8.45 6.32 20.77
C GLY A 84 -6.97 6.52 21.11
N LEU A 85 -6.49 5.89 22.18
CA LEU A 85 -5.08 6.00 22.58
C LEU A 85 -4.11 5.28 21.63
N THR A 86 -4.58 4.26 20.90
CA THR A 86 -3.69 3.38 20.12
C THR A 86 -3.92 3.47 18.61
N ILE A 87 -5.14 3.19 18.15
CA ILE A 87 -5.44 3.09 16.71
C ILE A 87 -5.49 4.49 16.08
N VAL A 88 -6.09 5.46 16.78
CA VAL A 88 -6.15 6.84 16.29
C VAL A 88 -4.75 7.48 16.30
N SER A 89 -3.98 7.28 17.38
CA SER A 89 -2.63 7.85 17.49
C SER A 89 -1.67 7.32 16.41
N ILE A 90 -1.69 6.01 16.14
CA ILE A 90 -0.92 5.42 15.04
C ILE A 90 -1.46 5.93 13.70
N GLY A 91 -2.79 5.95 13.54
CA GLY A 91 -3.44 6.34 12.30
C GLY A 91 -3.10 7.77 11.84
N THR A 92 -3.00 8.71 12.78
CA THR A 92 -2.61 10.11 12.48
C THR A 92 -1.15 10.24 12.05
N SER A 93 -0.27 9.32 12.46
CA SER A 93 1.16 9.32 12.08
C SER A 93 1.45 8.42 10.87
N LEU A 94 0.51 7.59 10.43
CA LEU A 94 0.68 6.75 9.24
C LEU A 94 1.05 7.56 7.99
N PRO A 95 0.43 8.70 7.68
CA PRO A 95 0.83 9.52 6.54
C PRO A 95 2.30 9.94 6.60
N GLU A 96 2.76 10.40 7.76
CA GLU A 96 4.15 10.84 7.96
C GLU A 96 5.15 9.67 7.82
N ILE A 97 4.81 8.51 8.36
CA ILE A 97 5.64 7.30 8.26
C ILE A 97 5.75 6.83 6.81
N LEU A 98 4.63 6.83 6.07
CA LEU A 98 4.59 6.37 4.68
C LEU A 98 5.40 7.29 3.76
N VAL A 99 5.30 8.61 3.95
CA VAL A 99 6.11 9.60 3.21
C VAL A 99 7.59 9.42 3.52
N THR A 100 7.96 9.27 4.80
CA THR A 100 9.36 9.10 5.21
C THR A 100 9.94 7.81 4.62
N SER A 101 9.19 6.71 4.67
CA SER A 101 9.61 5.40 4.14
C SER A 101 9.82 5.39 2.62
N THR A 102 8.99 6.11 1.85
CA THR A 102 9.17 6.18 0.39
C THR A 102 10.28 7.15 -0.05
N SER A 103 10.72 8.04 0.84
CA SER A 103 11.76 9.04 0.56
C SER A 103 13.16 8.64 1.02
N ALA A 104 13.26 7.64 1.89
CA ALA A 104 14.51 7.04 2.37
C ALA A 104 15.03 6.00 1.36
#